data_AF-A0A133UQS5-F1
#
_entry.id   AF-A0A133UQS5-F1
#
_cell.length_a   1.000
_cell.length_b   1.000
_cell.length_c   1.000
_cell.angle_alpha   90.00
_cell.angle_beta   90.00
_cell.angle_gamma   90.00
#
_symmetry.space_group_name_H-M   'P 1'
#
loop_
_entity.id
_entity.type
_entity.pdbx_description
1 polymer ?
#
loop_
_entity_poly.entity_id
_entity_poly.type
_entity_poly.pdbx_seq_one_letter_code
_entity_poly.pdbx_strand_id
1 'polypeptide(L)'
;MIDAPKPVQKAFERLKKQETGYLQLKEIDGRYYVHRSTSVWDKAEKKPKKISEHLGTITPDGEYKPKTPRTNVPVTDREIYEYSNSRLAYHLLQNVHDSLKEVL
;
A
#
# COMPACT_ATOMS: atom_id res chain seq x y z
N MET A 1 15.80 5.55 17.24
CA MET A 1 15.81 6.59 16.18
C MET A 1 16.22 5.89 14.90
N ILE A 2 15.54 6.15 13.79
CA ILE A 2 16.01 5.65 12.49
C ILE A 2 17.26 6.44 12.15
N ASP A 3 18.34 5.74 11.81
CA ASP A 3 19.59 6.36 11.37
C ASP A 3 19.44 6.81 9.91
N ALA A 4 18.60 7.82 9.70
CA ALA A 4 18.34 8.39 8.38
C ALA A 4 19.40 9.45 8.05
N PRO A 5 19.78 9.63 6.78
CA PRO A 5 20.67 10.69 6.35
C PRO A 5 20.22 12.07 6.86
N LYS A 6 21.17 12.92 7.24
CA LYS A 6 20.94 14.33 7.64
C LYS A 6 19.92 15.08 6.75
N PRO A 7 19.99 15.01 5.40
CA PRO A 7 18.99 15.66 4.55
C PRO A 7 17.56 15.15 4.77
N VAL A 8 17.37 13.85 4.96
CA VAL A 8 16.07 13.22 5.23
C VAL A 8 15.50 13.69 6.56
N GLN A 9 16.34 13.75 7.60
CA GLN A 9 15.92 14.22 8.93
C GLN A 9 15.45 15.68 8.86
N LYS A 10 16.21 16.55 8.18
CA LYS A 10 15.85 17.97 8.00
C LYS A 10 14.53 18.14 7.24
N ALA A 11 14.32 17.35 6.19
CA ALA A 11 13.07 17.35 5.43
C ALA A 11 11.88 16.90 6.30
N PHE A 12 12.06 15.86 7.11
CA PHE A 12 11.05 15.35 8.03
C PHE A 12 10.70 16.35 9.16
N GLU A 13 11.69 17.05 9.71
CA GLU A 13 11.46 18.13 10.67
C GLU A 13 10.67 19.29 10.09
N ARG A 14 10.95 19.66 8.83
CA ARG A 14 10.17 20.68 8.11
C ARG A 14 8.71 20.24 7.96
N LEU A 15 8.48 18.97 7.60
CA LEU A 15 7.13 18.42 7.49
C LEU A 15 6.40 18.43 8.82
N LYS A 16 7.07 18.04 9.92
CA LYS A 16 6.49 18.12 11.28
C LYS A 16 6.04 19.52 11.70
N LYS A 17 6.64 20.58 11.15
CA LYS A 17 6.23 21.96 11.42
C LYS A 17 5.05 22.41 10.56
N GLN A 18 4.89 21.82 9.37
CA GLN A 18 3.84 22.19 8.40
C GLN A 18 2.56 21.38 8.61
N GLU A 19 2.68 20.10 8.94
CA GLU A 19 1.55 19.18 9.11
C GLU A 19 1.17 19.00 10.57
N THR A 20 -0.14 19.00 10.83
CA THR A 20 -0.72 18.70 12.12
C THR A 20 -0.88 17.20 12.31
N GLY A 21 -0.38 16.68 13.44
CA GLY A 21 -0.55 15.29 13.85
C GLY A 21 0.76 14.56 14.13
N TYR A 22 0.65 13.28 14.48
CA TYR A 22 1.80 12.45 14.80
C TYR A 22 2.37 11.82 13.52
N LEU A 23 3.47 12.39 13.03
CA LEU A 23 4.20 11.87 11.88
C LEU A 23 5.24 10.83 12.31
N GLN A 24 5.32 9.75 11.54
CA GLN A 24 6.30 8.67 11.67
C GLN A 24 7.08 8.54 10.36
N LEU A 25 8.41 8.50 10.48
CA LEU A 25 9.28 8.10 9.39
C LEU A 25 9.51 6.59 9.49
N LYS A 26 9.46 5.88 8.37
CA LYS A 26 9.75 4.45 8.29
C LYS A 26 10.68 4.19 7.12
N GLU A 27 11.79 3.52 7.38
CA GLU A 27 12.72 3.07 6.33
C GLU A 27 12.31 1.67 5.88
N ILE A 28 12.17 1.49 4.56
CA ILE A 28 11.92 0.19 3.93
C ILE A 28 12.76 0.17 2.65
N ASP A 29 13.69 -0.77 2.54
CA ASP A 29 14.49 -1.00 1.33
C ASP A 29 15.23 0.27 0.84
N GLY A 30 15.89 0.98 1.76
CA GLY A 30 16.63 2.22 1.47
C GLY A 30 15.75 3.42 1.08
N ARG A 31 14.42 3.31 1.20
CA ARG A 31 13.46 4.38 0.97
C ARG A 31 12.82 4.83 2.26
N TYR A 32 12.57 6.14 2.37
CA TYR A 32 12.00 6.75 3.56
C TYR A 32 10.54 7.11 3.32
N TYR A 33 9.65 6.47 4.07
CA TYR A 33 8.20 6.64 3.97
C TYR A 33 7.68 7.44 5.15
N VAL A 34 6.83 8.42 4.87
CA VAL A 34 6.19 9.27 5.86
C VAL A 34 4.76 8.81 6.09
N HIS A 35 4.45 8.51 7.35
CA HIS A 35 3.13 8.09 7.78
C HIS A 35 2.56 9.02 8.84
N ARG A 36 1.25 9.19 8.85
CA ARG A 36 0.50 9.87 9.91
C ARG A 36 -0.22 8.83 10.75
N SER A 37 0.05 8.80 12.05
CA SER A 37 -0.67 7.94 12.99
C SER A 37 -1.84 8.69 13.62
N THR A 38 -3.02 8.07 13.64
CA THR A 38 -4.22 8.60 14.30
C THR A 38 -5.04 7.44 14.86
N SER A 39 -5.81 7.68 15.92
CA SER A 39 -6.74 6.68 16.47
C SER A 39 -8.16 7.08 16.10
N VAL A 40 -8.90 6.18 15.48
CA VAL A 40 -10.31 6.38 15.13
C VAL A 40 -11.15 5.36 15.88
N TRP A 41 -12.32 5.78 16.35
CA TRP A 41 -13.25 4.88 17.04
C TRP A 41 -13.92 3.94 16.03
N ASP A 42 -13.72 2.64 16.18
CA ASP A 42 -14.41 1.63 15.40
C ASP A 42 -15.73 1.27 16.07
N LYS A 43 -16.86 1.61 15.42
CA LYS A 43 -18.20 1.37 15.96
C LYS A 43 -18.59 -0.10 15.93
N ALA A 44 -18.04 -0.90 15.01
CA ALA A 44 -18.37 -2.32 14.88
C ALA A 44 -17.71 -3.12 16.00
N GLU A 45 -16.42 -2.88 16.23
CA GLU A 45 -15.65 -3.55 17.29
C GLU A 45 -15.77 -2.85 18.66
N LYS A 46 -16.39 -1.67 18.71
CA LYS A 46 -16.56 -0.80 19.89
C LYS A 46 -15.22 -0.51 20.61
N LYS A 47 -14.16 -0.32 19.84
CA LYS A 47 -12.80 -0.09 20.35
C LYS A 47 -12.08 0.98 19.54
N PRO A 48 -11.12 1.72 20.13
CA PRO A 48 -10.26 2.61 19.36
C PRO A 48 -9.31 1.79 18.48
N LYS A 49 -9.32 2.07 17.19
CA LYS A 49 -8.45 1.45 16.18
C LYS A 49 -7.39 2.42 15.75
N LYS A 50 -6.12 2.01 15.90
CA LYS A 50 -5.00 2.80 15.38
C LYS A 50 -4.97 2.68 13.85
N ILE A 51 -4.99 3.82 13.19
CA ILE A 51 -4.87 3.95 11.74
C ILE A 51 -3.55 4.66 11.44
N SER A 52 -2.84 4.17 10.44
CA SER A 52 -1.61 4.79 9.93
C SER A 52 -1.79 5.09 8.45
N GLU A 53 -1.81 6.37 8.11
CA GLU A 53 -1.99 6.84 6.74
C GLU A 53 -0.65 7.14 6.10
N HIS A 54 -0.43 6.65 4.87
CA HIS A 54 0.78 6.94 4.10
C HIS A 54 0.65 8.29 3.37
N LEU A 55 1.48 9.26 3.75
CA LEU A 55 1.47 10.62 3.19
C LEU A 55 2.38 10.77 1.98
N GLY A 56 3.51 10.07 1.94
CA GLY A 56 4.49 10.19 0.87
C GLY A 56 5.86 9.63 1.22
N THR A 57 6.83 9.95 0.37
CA THR A 57 8.21 9.46 0.48
C THR A 57 9.21 10.61 0.49
N ILE A 58 10.31 10.45 1.23
CA ILE A 58 11.45 11.36 1.21
C ILE A 58 12.60 10.65 0.47
N THR A 59 13.17 11.29 -0.54
CA THR A 59 14.37 10.78 -1.22
C THR A 59 15.59 10.87 -0.29
N PRO A 60 16.65 10.07 -0.51
CA PRO A 60 17.89 10.20 0.26
C PRO A 60 18.50 11.62 0.22
N ASP A 61 18.24 12.38 -0.85
CA ASP A 61 18.66 13.78 -1.02
C ASP A 61 17.83 14.79 -0.19
N GLY A 62 16.75 14.35 0.46
CA GLY A 62 15.88 15.16 1.31
C GLY A 62 14.70 15.82 0.57
N GLU A 63 14.38 15.38 -0.64
CA GLU A 63 13.19 15.86 -1.35
C GLU A 63 11.95 15.08 -0.90
N TYR A 64 10.90 15.79 -0.46
CA TYR A 64 9.63 15.17 -0.11
C TYR A 64 8.72 15.06 -1.35
N LYS A 65 8.26 13.85 -1.64
CA LYS A 65 7.32 13.52 -2.70
C LYS A 65 6.00 13.06 -2.08
N PRO A 66 4.92 13.88 -2.17
CA PRO A 66 3.62 13.50 -1.64
C PRO A 66 3.05 12.31 -2.39
N LYS A 67 2.24 11.50 -1.71
CA LYS A 67 1.50 10.40 -2.33
C LYS A 67 0.49 10.99 -3.32
N THR A 68 0.78 10.85 -4.61
CA THR A 68 -0.18 11.22 -5.65
C THR A 68 -1.35 10.22 -5.61
N PRO A 69 -2.61 10.67 -5.45
CA PRO A 69 -3.75 9.78 -5.65
C PRO A 69 -3.69 9.23 -7.07
N ARG A 70 -3.94 7.93 -7.24
CA ARG A 70 -4.07 7.33 -8.57
C ARG A 70 -5.40 7.78 -9.16
N THR A 71 -5.48 9.03 -9.61
CA THR A 71 -6.68 9.62 -10.23
C THR A 71 -6.97 9.00 -11.59
N ASN A 72 -5.97 8.34 -12.20
CA ASN A 72 -6.04 7.78 -13.54
C ASN A 72 -5.69 6.29 -13.52
N VAL A 73 -6.36 5.50 -12.68
CA VAL A 73 -6.46 4.07 -12.97
C VAL A 73 -7.40 4.01 -14.17
N PRO A 74 -6.91 3.68 -15.38
CA PRO A 74 -7.84 3.45 -16.47
C PRO A 74 -8.76 2.32 -15.99
N VAL A 75 -10.05 2.60 -15.89
CA VAL A 75 -11.06 1.55 -15.83
C VAL A 75 -10.96 0.87 -17.18
N THR A 76 -10.04 -0.08 -17.28
CA THR A 76 -9.92 -0.89 -18.46
C THR A 76 -11.06 -1.88 -18.40
N ASP A 77 -11.91 -1.90 -19.42
CA ASP A 77 -12.84 -3.00 -19.74
C ASP A 77 -12.07 -4.28 -20.13
N ARG A 78 -10.96 -4.58 -19.42
CA ARG A 78 -10.00 -5.61 -19.76
C ARG A 78 -10.54 -6.97 -19.34
N GLU A 79 -11.33 -7.55 -20.24
CA GLU A 79 -11.59 -9.00 -20.36
C GLU A 79 -10.29 -9.84 -20.30
N ILE A 80 -9.14 -9.22 -20.62
CA ILE A 80 -7.80 -9.84 -20.61
C ILE A 80 -7.38 -10.34 -19.20
N TYR A 81 -7.75 -9.64 -18.11
CA TYR A 81 -7.44 -10.12 -16.76
C TYR A 81 -8.33 -11.30 -16.36
N GLU A 82 -9.57 -11.31 -16.82
CA GLU A 82 -10.49 -12.42 -16.59
C GLU A 82 -10.05 -13.67 -17.35
N TYR A 83 -9.53 -13.53 -18.59
CA TYR A 83 -9.04 -14.66 -19.37
C TYR A 83 -7.95 -15.44 -18.64
N SER A 84 -6.97 -14.74 -18.06
CA SER A 84 -5.87 -15.40 -17.35
C SER A 84 -6.36 -16.11 -16.08
N ASN A 85 -7.24 -15.47 -15.32
CA ASN A 85 -7.84 -16.08 -14.13
C ASN A 85 -8.72 -17.29 -14.49
N SER A 86 -9.50 -17.19 -15.57
CA SER A 86 -10.35 -18.27 -16.08
C SER A 86 -9.54 -19.43 -16.61
N ARG A 87 -8.43 -19.16 -17.30
CA ARG A 87 -7.52 -20.18 -17.80
C ARG A 87 -6.76 -20.88 -16.67
N LEU A 88 -6.36 -20.14 -15.63
CA LEU A 88 -5.79 -20.72 -14.42
C LEU A 88 -6.81 -21.63 -13.72
N ALA A 89 -8.05 -21.17 -13.57
CA ALA A 89 -9.14 -21.98 -13.00
C ALA A 89 -9.39 -23.26 -13.81
N TYR A 90 -9.39 -23.17 -15.15
CA TYR A 90 -9.51 -24.34 -16.03
C TYR A 90 -8.39 -25.36 -15.79
N HIS A 91 -7.14 -24.91 -15.71
CA HIS A 91 -6.00 -25.80 -15.42
C HIS A 91 -6.06 -26.43 -14.03
N LEU A 92 -6.54 -25.70 -13.02
CA LEU A 92 -6.72 -26.25 -11.67
C LEU A 92 -7.82 -27.33 -11.63
N LEU A 93 -8.85 -27.18 -12.45
CA LEU A 93 -9.97 -28.11 -12.55
C LEU A 93 -9.70 -29.29 -13.49
N GLN A 94 -8.54 -29.32 -14.15
CA GLN A 94 -8.21 -30.31 -15.18
C GLN A 94 -8.17 -31.74 -14.62
N ASN A 95 -7.62 -31.92 -13.41
CA ASN A 95 -7.62 -33.22 -12.72
C ASN A 95 -9.04 -33.74 -12.44
N VAL A 96 -9.95 -32.84 -12.06
CA VAL A 96 -11.37 -33.18 -11.81
C VAL A 96 -12.08 -33.51 -13.12
N HIS A 97 -11.77 -32.76 -14.18
CA HIS A 97 -12.30 -33.00 -15.52
C HIS A 97 -11.89 -34.38 -16.05
N ASP A 98 -10.64 -34.79 -15.83
CA ASP A 98 -10.14 -36.09 -16.27
C ASP A 98 -10.75 -37.24 -15.44
N SER A 99 -10.86 -37.10 -14.11
CA SER A 99 -11.57 -38.07 -13.27
C SER A 99 -13.05 -38.25 -13.66
N LEU A 100 -13.72 -37.19 -14.10
CA LEU A 100 -15.12 -37.25 -14.53
C LEU A 100 -15.31 -37.92 -15.89
N LYS A 101 -14.30 -37.87 -16.77
CA LYS A 101 -14.34 -38.55 -18.09
C LYS A 101 -14.19 -40.06 -17.97
N GLU A 102 -13.50 -40.58 -16.95
CA GLU A 102 -13.34 -42.03 -16.76
C GLU A 102 -14.60 -42.70 -16.21
N VAL A 103 -15.53 -41.93 -15.64
CA VAL A 103 -16.77 -42.43 -15.00
C VAL A 103 -17.98 -42.41 -15.94
N LEU A 104 -17.86 -41.75 -17.09
CA LEU A 104 -18.90 -41.58 -18.12
C LEU A 104 -18.60 -42.43 -19.35
#